data_AF-A0A9W6Q0W4-F1
#
_entry.id   AF-A0A9W6Q0W4-F1
#
_cell.length_a   1.000
_cell.length_b   1.000
_cell.length_c   1.000
_cell.angle_alpha   90.00
_cell.angle_beta   90.00
_cell.angle_gamma   90.00
#
_symmetry.space_group_name_H-M   'P 1'
#
loop_
_entity.id
_entity.type
_entity.pdbx_description
1 polymer ?
#
loop_
_entity_poly.entity_id
_entity_poly.type
_entity_poly.pdbx_seq_one_letter_code
_entity_poly.pdbx_strand_id
1 'polypeptide(L)'
;MLVAMRAKPLFVVAGAVGGTLVATAAFVLNGNASEAPKAVAYRDVNKIAAVLRDHGADGCEADATRVECRHEGRYVAGTVLTPGLTMDAALSTWRTGVAQSALGEQGPFAILQGPNWLVTGPGALMREASQELGGRLINCDRPYGACR
;
A
#
# COMPACT_ATOMS: atom_id res chain seq x y z
N MET A 1 56.25 -13.34 52.66
CA MET A 1 56.93 -14.58 52.23
C MET A 1 56.23 -15.08 50.98
N LEU A 2 56.85 -14.92 49.80
CA LEU A 2 56.43 -15.62 48.58
C LEU A 2 57.67 -15.81 47.70
N VAL A 3 57.79 -17.05 47.25
CA VAL A 3 58.99 -17.71 46.75
C VAL A 3 59.06 -17.62 45.22
N ALA A 4 60.29 -17.38 44.76
CA ALA A 4 60.98 -17.79 43.53
C ALA A 4 60.30 -17.79 42.14
N MET A 5 61.05 -17.14 41.23
CA MET A 5 61.30 -17.37 39.79
C MET A 5 61.10 -18.83 39.29
N ARG A 6 60.86 -19.12 37.99
CA ARG A 6 61.78 -18.85 36.86
C ARG A 6 61.22 -19.26 35.48
N ALA A 7 61.84 -18.65 34.45
CA ALA A 7 62.06 -19.09 33.06
C ALA A 7 61.01 -18.77 31.95
N LYS A 8 61.49 -18.01 30.94
CA LYS A 8 61.03 -17.88 29.54
C LYS A 8 61.91 -18.78 28.64
N PRO A 9 61.71 -18.95 27.32
CA PRO A 9 60.65 -18.49 26.40
C PRO A 9 60.08 -19.63 25.50
N LEU A 10 59.09 -19.35 24.64
CA LEU A 10 59.07 -19.77 23.23
C LEU A 10 57.91 -19.07 22.50
N PHE A 11 58.24 -18.45 21.37
CA PHE A 11 57.32 -17.91 20.40
C PHE A 11 56.46 -19.02 19.79
N VAL A 12 55.15 -18.81 19.72
CA VAL A 12 54.30 -19.39 18.67
C VAL A 12 53.39 -18.28 18.15
N VAL A 13 53.69 -17.84 16.94
CA VAL A 13 52.77 -17.11 16.06
C VAL A 13 51.88 -18.16 15.41
N ALA A 14 50.55 -18.06 15.59
CA ALA A 14 49.58 -18.68 14.69
C ALA A 14 48.17 -18.12 14.91
N GLY A 15 47.53 -17.72 13.82
CA GLY A 15 46.07 -17.81 13.67
C GLY A 15 45.29 -16.52 13.80
N ALA A 16 45.16 -15.80 12.68
CA ALA A 16 44.10 -14.84 12.46
C ALA A 16 42.73 -15.55 12.43
N VAL A 17 41.74 -14.99 13.13
CA VAL A 17 40.34 -15.06 12.70
C VAL A 17 39.71 -13.71 13.04
N GLY A 18 39.31 -12.97 12.00
CA GLY A 18 38.61 -11.71 12.13
C GLY A 18 37.26 -11.91 12.82
N GLY A 19 36.97 -11.05 13.79
CA GLY A 19 35.67 -10.93 14.41
C GLY A 19 35.31 -9.46 14.48
N THR A 20 34.74 -8.93 13.41
CA THR A 20 34.08 -7.62 13.41
C THR A 20 32.88 -7.72 14.35
N LEU A 21 32.98 -7.16 15.55
CA LEU A 21 31.83 -6.97 16.43
C LEU A 21 30.98 -5.83 15.87
N VAL A 22 30.08 -6.14 14.94
CA VAL A 22 28.97 -5.24 14.62
C VAL A 22 27.95 -5.42 15.73
N ALA A 23 27.80 -4.38 16.55
CA ALA A 23 26.73 -4.27 17.52
C ALA A 23 25.38 -4.38 16.80
N THR A 24 24.74 -5.54 16.92
CA THR A 24 23.36 -5.75 16.49
C THR A 24 22.47 -5.10 17.54
N ALA A 25 22.02 -3.88 17.26
CA ALA A 25 20.91 -3.28 17.98
C ALA A 25 19.66 -4.14 17.71
N ALA A 26 19.32 -5.00 18.67
CA ALA A 26 18.10 -5.77 18.68
C ALA A 26 16.91 -4.82 18.88
N PHE A 27 16.29 -4.36 17.78
CA PHE A 27 14.95 -3.82 17.84
C PHE A 27 13.97 -5.00 17.91
N VAL A 28 13.54 -5.31 19.12
CA VAL A 28 12.36 -6.15 19.36
C VAL A 28 11.14 -5.32 18.98
N LEU A 29 10.75 -5.37 17.71
CA LEU A 29 9.42 -4.94 17.28
C LEU A 29 8.44 -6.05 17.68
N ASN A 30 7.93 -5.97 18.91
CA ASN A 30 6.78 -6.72 19.35
C ASN A 30 5.51 -6.09 18.74
N GLY A 31 5.38 -6.19 17.43
CA GLY A 31 4.18 -5.87 16.69
C GLY A 31 3.82 -7.12 15.91
N ASN A 32 2.68 -7.72 16.21
CA ASN A 32 2.04 -8.65 15.29
C ASN A 32 1.80 -7.86 14.01
N ALA A 33 2.74 -7.95 13.06
CA ALA A 33 2.58 -7.42 11.73
C ALA A 33 1.39 -8.18 11.14
N SER A 34 0.21 -7.58 11.26
CA SER A 34 -1.00 -8.13 10.69
C SER A 34 -0.76 -8.16 9.19
N GLU A 35 -0.71 -9.36 8.62
CA GLU A 35 -0.50 -9.54 7.18
C GLU A 35 -1.56 -8.72 6.46
N ALA A 36 -1.14 -7.83 5.55
CA ALA A 36 -2.07 -7.02 4.79
C ALA A 36 -3.04 -7.94 4.04
N PRO A 37 -4.34 -7.62 3.99
CA PRO A 37 -5.31 -8.50 3.33
C PRO A 37 -4.95 -8.68 1.86
N LYS A 38 -5.04 -9.91 1.39
CA LYS A 38 -4.89 -10.22 -0.04
C LYS A 38 -6.16 -9.78 -0.76
N ALA A 39 -6.02 -8.97 -1.81
CA ALA A 39 -7.16 -8.58 -2.62
C ALA A 39 -7.76 -9.78 -3.33
N VAL A 40 -9.10 -9.82 -3.35
CA VAL A 40 -9.88 -10.83 -4.04
C VAL A 40 -10.63 -10.22 -5.22
N ALA A 41 -11.01 -11.07 -6.17
CA ALA A 41 -11.89 -10.65 -7.26
C ALA A 41 -13.32 -10.49 -6.75
N TYR A 42 -14.02 -9.48 -7.25
CA TYR A 42 -15.43 -9.25 -6.94
C TYR A 42 -16.32 -9.51 -8.14
N ARG A 43 -17.54 -9.96 -7.88
CA ARG A 43 -18.57 -10.14 -8.91
C ARG A 43 -19.24 -8.82 -9.27
N ASP A 44 -19.40 -7.94 -8.29
CA ASP A 44 -20.07 -6.65 -8.38
C ASP A 44 -19.46 -5.65 -7.39
N VAL A 45 -19.85 -4.39 -7.48
CA VAL A 45 -19.29 -3.31 -6.65
C VAL A 45 -19.89 -3.22 -5.24
N ASN A 46 -20.82 -4.08 -4.82
CA ASN A 46 -21.55 -3.88 -3.56
C ASN A 46 -20.61 -3.89 -2.34
N LYS A 47 -19.63 -4.81 -2.28
CA LYS A 47 -18.65 -4.83 -1.19
C LYS A 47 -17.73 -3.59 -1.23
N ILE A 48 -17.34 -3.13 -2.42
CA ILE A 48 -16.57 -1.89 -2.58
C ILE A 48 -17.37 -0.70 -2.05
N ALA A 49 -18.63 -0.58 -2.46
CA ALA A 49 -19.52 0.49 -2.02
C ALA A 49 -19.75 0.46 -0.50
N ALA A 50 -19.86 -0.72 0.10
CA ALA A 50 -19.96 -0.86 1.55
C ALA A 50 -18.71 -0.34 2.25
N VAL A 51 -17.52 -0.80 1.85
CA VAL A 51 -16.25 -0.34 2.46
C VAL A 51 -16.06 1.16 2.30
N LEU A 52 -16.38 1.73 1.14
CA LEU A 52 -16.32 3.18 0.94
C LEU A 52 -17.21 3.93 1.95
N ARG A 53 -18.44 3.46 2.17
CA ARG A 53 -19.36 4.07 3.15
C ARG A 53 -18.86 3.91 4.59
N ASP A 54 -18.32 2.76 4.94
CA ASP A 54 -17.79 2.49 6.27
C ASP A 54 -16.62 3.43 6.62
N HIS A 55 -15.88 3.90 5.61
CA HIS A 55 -14.82 4.92 5.73
C HIS A 55 -15.29 6.36 5.42
N GLY A 56 -16.60 6.62 5.49
CA GLY A 56 -17.15 7.98 5.44
C GLY A 56 -17.32 8.54 4.03
N ALA A 57 -17.35 7.71 2.98
CA ALA A 57 -17.91 8.15 1.71
C ALA A 57 -19.45 8.22 1.81
N ASP A 58 -20.03 9.28 1.28
CA ASP A 58 -21.46 9.55 1.27
C ASP A 58 -22.01 9.67 -0.16
N GLY A 59 -23.34 9.75 -0.28
CA GLY A 59 -24.01 9.92 -1.58
C GLY A 59 -23.73 8.79 -2.59
N CYS A 60 -23.36 7.60 -2.12
CA CYS A 60 -22.93 6.51 -2.99
C CYS A 60 -24.06 5.94 -3.84
N GLU A 61 -24.01 6.16 -5.15
CA GLU A 61 -24.82 5.50 -6.17
C GLU A 61 -24.05 4.31 -6.74
N ALA A 62 -24.68 3.14 -6.82
CA ALA A 62 -24.05 1.93 -7.30
C ALA A 62 -24.98 1.14 -8.24
N ASP A 63 -24.42 0.70 -9.35
CA ASP A 63 -24.98 -0.35 -10.21
C ASP A 63 -24.19 -1.66 -10.02
N ALA A 64 -24.33 -2.63 -10.94
CA ALA A 64 -23.61 -3.90 -10.83
C ALA A 64 -22.08 -3.77 -10.98
N THR A 65 -21.61 -2.80 -11.74
CA THR A 65 -20.21 -2.70 -12.21
C THR A 65 -19.52 -1.40 -11.81
N ARG A 66 -20.27 -0.40 -11.33
CA ARG A 66 -19.77 0.92 -10.99
C ARG A 66 -20.42 1.45 -9.72
N VAL A 67 -19.61 2.08 -8.89
CA VAL A 67 -20.06 2.88 -7.74
C VAL A 67 -19.42 4.26 -7.83
N GLU A 68 -20.20 5.29 -7.53
CA GLU A 68 -19.76 6.68 -7.43
C GLU A 68 -20.25 7.27 -6.12
N CYS A 69 -19.36 7.91 -5.38
CA CYS A 69 -19.62 8.51 -4.08
C CYS A 69 -18.96 9.89 -3.99
N ARG A 70 -19.20 10.57 -2.87
CA ARG A 70 -18.41 11.71 -2.43
C ARG A 70 -17.74 11.40 -1.10
N HIS A 71 -16.62 12.06 -0.81
CA HIS A 71 -15.96 12.02 0.49
C HIS A 71 -15.30 13.36 0.73
N GLU A 72 -15.74 14.08 1.77
CA GLU A 72 -15.31 15.46 2.04
C GLU A 72 -15.48 16.39 0.81
N GLY A 73 -16.57 16.19 0.05
CA GLY A 73 -16.83 16.93 -1.18
C GLY A 73 -15.94 16.55 -2.36
N ARG A 74 -15.16 15.46 -2.27
CA ARG A 74 -14.32 14.93 -3.34
C ARG A 74 -14.88 13.67 -3.95
N TYR A 75 -14.59 13.44 -5.22
CA TYR A 75 -15.11 12.37 -6.05
C TYR A 75 -14.40 11.08 -5.72
N VAL A 76 -15.21 10.04 -5.54
CA VAL A 76 -14.76 8.69 -5.28
C VAL A 76 -15.50 7.78 -6.24
N ALA A 77 -14.79 6.89 -6.91
CA ALA A 77 -15.41 5.95 -7.82
C ALA A 77 -14.75 4.58 -7.73
N GLY A 78 -15.55 3.54 -7.91
CA GLY A 78 -15.12 2.16 -7.99
C GLY A 78 -15.71 1.47 -9.22
N THR A 79 -14.96 0.55 -9.80
CA THR A 79 -15.47 -0.31 -10.88
C THR A 79 -14.99 -1.74 -10.74
N VAL A 80 -15.86 -2.69 -11.05
CA VAL A 80 -15.50 -4.09 -11.33
C VAL A 80 -15.48 -4.27 -12.84
N LEU A 81 -14.36 -4.78 -13.35
CA LEU A 81 -14.12 -4.94 -14.79
C LEU A 81 -15.03 -6.01 -15.38
N THR A 82 -15.73 -5.65 -16.44
CA THR A 82 -16.50 -6.58 -17.27
C THR A 82 -15.62 -7.26 -18.30
N PRO A 83 -16.02 -8.43 -18.83
CA PRO A 83 -15.33 -9.04 -19.96
C PRO A 83 -15.11 -8.05 -21.11
N GLY A 84 -13.89 -8.03 -21.67
CA GLY A 84 -13.50 -7.13 -22.76
C GLY A 84 -12.73 -5.89 -22.31
N LEU A 85 -12.74 -5.54 -21.02
CA LEU A 85 -11.89 -4.48 -20.46
C LEU A 85 -10.73 -5.09 -19.68
N THR A 86 -9.49 -4.76 -20.06
CA THR A 86 -8.31 -5.23 -19.34
C THR A 86 -7.98 -4.31 -18.17
N MET A 87 -7.37 -4.88 -17.13
CA MET A 87 -6.89 -4.13 -15.98
C MET A 87 -5.91 -3.03 -16.39
N ASP A 88 -4.97 -3.33 -17.29
CA ASP A 88 -3.97 -2.36 -17.74
C ASP A 88 -4.59 -1.19 -18.51
N ALA A 89 -5.59 -1.46 -19.36
CA ALA A 89 -6.31 -0.42 -20.09
C ALA A 89 -7.09 0.47 -19.11
N ALA A 90 -7.85 -0.12 -18.19
CA ALA A 90 -8.62 0.61 -17.18
C ALA A 90 -7.71 1.45 -16.29
N LEU A 91 -6.61 0.88 -15.79
CA LEU A 91 -5.66 1.57 -14.94
C LEU A 91 -4.96 2.72 -15.67
N SER A 92 -4.60 2.53 -16.94
CA SER A 92 -4.01 3.58 -17.78
C SER A 92 -4.94 4.79 -17.88
N THR A 93 -6.23 4.56 -18.14
CA THR A 93 -7.24 5.63 -18.14
C THR A 93 -7.35 6.32 -16.79
N TRP A 94 -7.40 5.57 -15.69
CA TRP A 94 -7.62 6.14 -14.36
C TRP A 94 -6.42 6.97 -13.87
N ARG A 95 -5.18 6.58 -14.24
CA ARG A 95 -3.97 7.35 -13.92
C ARG A 95 -3.96 8.76 -14.52
N THR A 96 -4.69 8.98 -15.60
CA THR A 96 -4.80 10.33 -16.17
C THR A 96 -5.55 11.29 -15.26
N GLY A 97 -6.41 10.80 -14.35
CA GLY A 97 -7.25 11.65 -13.52
C GLY A 97 -8.32 12.42 -14.31
N VAL A 98 -8.62 12.04 -15.57
CA VAL A 98 -9.61 12.73 -16.43
C VAL A 98 -10.95 12.89 -15.72
N ALA A 99 -11.45 11.84 -15.05
CA ALA A 99 -12.73 11.86 -14.36
C ALA A 99 -12.75 12.87 -13.20
N GLN A 100 -11.69 12.91 -12.40
CA GLN A 100 -11.49 13.86 -11.32
C GLN A 100 -11.44 15.29 -11.87
N SER A 101 -10.68 15.51 -12.95
CA SER A 101 -10.54 16.84 -13.57
C SER A 101 -11.85 17.36 -14.16
N ALA A 102 -12.68 16.50 -14.74
CA ALA A 102 -13.98 16.85 -15.30
C ALA A 102 -14.96 17.36 -14.23
N LEU A 103 -14.75 16.97 -12.97
CA LEU A 103 -15.50 17.42 -11.80
C LEU A 103 -14.83 18.60 -11.07
N GLY A 104 -13.83 19.22 -11.70
CA GLY A 104 -13.10 20.37 -11.16
C GLY A 104 -12.05 20.02 -10.09
N GLU A 105 -11.77 18.73 -9.86
CA GLU A 105 -10.79 18.32 -8.86
C GLU A 105 -9.40 18.37 -9.44
N GLN A 106 -8.52 19.16 -8.82
CA GLN A 106 -7.14 19.35 -9.26
C GLN A 106 -6.11 18.83 -8.25
N GLY A 107 -6.57 18.30 -7.12
CA GLY A 107 -5.72 17.85 -6.02
C GLY A 107 -5.19 16.42 -6.19
N PRO A 108 -4.30 15.99 -5.27
CA PRO A 108 -3.78 14.63 -5.23
C PRO A 108 -4.90 13.60 -5.03
N PHE A 109 -4.76 12.44 -5.66
CA PHE A 109 -5.69 11.32 -5.56
C PHE A 109 -4.91 10.01 -5.54
N ALA A 110 -5.58 8.92 -5.19
CA ALA A 110 -5.00 7.59 -5.29
C ALA A 110 -5.93 6.64 -6.06
N ILE A 111 -5.36 5.55 -6.53
CA ILE A 111 -6.04 4.42 -7.15
C ILE A 111 -5.69 3.18 -6.33
N LEU A 112 -6.70 2.48 -5.84
CA LEU A 112 -6.57 1.16 -5.25
C LEU A 112 -6.92 0.10 -6.30
N GLN A 113 -5.98 -0.78 -6.58
CA GLN A 113 -6.10 -1.80 -7.61
C GLN A 113 -6.22 -3.20 -7.01
N GLY A 114 -7.32 -3.89 -7.31
CA GLY A 114 -7.50 -5.31 -7.04
C GLY A 114 -7.30 -6.19 -8.29
N PRO A 115 -7.68 -7.48 -8.24
CA PRO A 115 -7.52 -8.42 -9.35
C PRO A 115 -8.38 -8.08 -10.58
N ASN A 116 -9.62 -7.64 -10.36
CA ASN A 116 -10.58 -7.30 -11.42
C ASN A 116 -11.36 -6.02 -11.12
N TRP A 117 -10.83 -5.15 -10.25
CA TRP A 117 -11.51 -3.92 -9.85
C TRP A 117 -10.51 -2.80 -9.57
N LEU A 118 -10.99 -1.56 -9.69
CA LEU A 118 -10.26 -0.34 -9.36
C LEU A 118 -11.15 0.57 -8.50
N VAL A 119 -10.54 1.27 -7.55
CA VAL A 119 -11.19 2.34 -6.77
C VAL A 119 -10.30 3.58 -6.79
N THR A 120 -10.87 4.77 -6.86
CA THR A 120 -10.15 6.03 -6.86
C THR A 120 -10.82 7.04 -5.97
N GLY A 121 -10.02 7.91 -5.37
CA GLY A 121 -10.49 8.98 -4.50
C GLY A 121 -9.34 9.63 -3.74
N PRO A 122 -9.63 10.37 -2.67
CA PRO A 122 -8.61 10.94 -1.79
C PRO A 122 -7.68 9.86 -1.22
N GLY A 123 -6.39 10.16 -1.13
CA GLY A 123 -5.38 9.18 -0.72
C GLY A 123 -5.57 8.62 0.70
N ALA A 124 -6.15 9.40 1.61
CA ALA A 124 -6.47 8.93 2.97
C ALA A 124 -7.54 7.83 2.93
N LEU A 125 -8.67 8.09 2.29
CA LEU A 125 -9.75 7.12 2.09
C LEU A 125 -9.24 5.84 1.40
N MET A 126 -8.42 5.96 0.36
CA MET A 126 -7.90 4.79 -0.36
C MET A 126 -6.95 3.94 0.49
N ARG A 127 -6.17 4.55 1.40
CA ARG A 127 -5.35 3.80 2.36
C ARG A 127 -6.20 3.03 3.35
N GLU A 128 -7.25 3.64 3.88
CA GLU A 128 -8.17 2.97 4.82
C GLU A 128 -8.91 1.83 4.12
N ALA A 129 -9.52 2.09 2.96
CA ALA A 129 -10.19 1.06 2.17
C ALA A 129 -9.25 -0.12 1.80
N SER A 130 -7.95 0.14 1.60
CA SER A 130 -6.97 -0.93 1.33
C SER A 130 -6.74 -1.88 2.50
N GLN A 131 -7.02 -1.45 3.74
CA GLN A 131 -6.92 -2.31 4.92
C GLN A 131 -8.04 -3.35 5.00
N GLU A 132 -9.10 -3.20 4.20
CA GLU A 132 -10.20 -4.17 4.09
C GLU A 132 -10.23 -4.87 2.73
N LEU A 133 -10.12 -4.11 1.65
CA LEU A 133 -10.21 -4.65 0.30
C LEU A 133 -8.89 -5.29 -0.16
N GLY A 134 -7.79 -4.95 0.51
CA GLY A 134 -6.44 -5.23 0.04
C GLY A 134 -6.11 -4.44 -1.22
N GLY A 135 -5.08 -4.92 -1.92
CA GLY A 135 -4.74 -4.47 -3.27
C GLY A 135 -3.52 -3.57 -3.31
N ARG A 136 -3.21 -3.06 -4.50
CA ARG A 136 -2.07 -2.17 -4.72
C ARG A 136 -2.55 -0.72 -4.76
N LEU A 137 -2.06 0.07 -3.82
CA LEU A 137 -2.28 1.51 -3.81
C LEU A 137 -1.29 2.20 -4.76
N ILE A 138 -1.79 3.10 -5.60
CA ILE A 138 -1.04 3.93 -6.55
C ILE A 138 -1.41 5.38 -6.25
N ASN A 139 -0.43 6.21 -5.92
CA ASN A 139 -0.66 7.62 -5.55
C ASN A 139 -0.37 8.51 -6.76
N CYS A 140 -1.26 9.45 -7.05
CA CYS A 140 -1.12 10.40 -8.14
C CYS A 140 -1.10 11.83 -7.60
N ASP A 141 -0.13 12.62 -8.04
CA ASP A 141 0.11 13.96 -7.50
C ASP A 141 -1.06 14.93 -7.81
N ARG A 142 -1.68 14.77 -8.99
CA ARG A 142 -2.83 15.53 -9.52
C ARG A 142 -3.30 14.91 -10.85
N PRO A 143 -4.47 15.29 -11.40
CA PRO A 143 -4.84 14.90 -12.76
C PRO A 143 -3.75 15.28 -13.78
N TYR A 144 -3.50 14.36 -14.71
CA TYR A 144 -2.43 14.42 -15.72
C TYR A 144 -1.01 14.59 -15.14
N GLY A 145 -0.85 14.34 -13.84
CA GLY A 145 0.42 14.36 -13.13
C GLY A 145 1.10 12.98 -13.09
N ALA A 146 2.18 12.89 -12.33
CA ALA A 146 2.86 11.62 -12.09
C ALA A 146 2.04 10.75 -11.13
N CYS A 147 2.08 9.44 -11.35
CA CYS A 147 1.57 8.42 -10.43
C CYS A 147 2.69 7.47 -10.01
N ARG A 148 2.68 7.03 -8.76
CA ARG A 148 3.73 6.22 -8.12
C ARG A 148 3.12 5.10 -7.29
#